data_AF-A0A9W9ZVB0-F1
#
_entry.id   AF-A0A9W9ZVB0-F1
#
_cell.length_a   1.000
_cell.length_b   1.000
_cell.length_c   1.000
_cell.angle_alpha   90.00
_cell.angle_beta   90.00
_cell.angle_gamma   90.00
#
_symmetry.space_group_name_H-M   'P 1'
#
loop_
_entity.id
_entity.type
_entity.pdbx_description
1 polymer ?
#
loop_
_entity_poly.entity_id
_entity_poly.type
_entity_poly.pdbx_seq_one_letter_code
_entity_poly.pdbx_strand_id
1 'polypeptide(L)'
;MSSKLKVNDGDWVCPDKRCGNVNFARRTSCNRCGKDKGSIDSITKSTGAEIGKHAAKKSKGLFSAEDWMCSKCGNVNWARRGDCNMCGHPIIF
;
A
#
# COMPACT_ATOMS: atom_id res chain seq x y z
N MET A 1 -7.55 -7.40 -35.05
CA MET A 1 -7.66 -6.14 -34.28
C MET A 1 -7.79 -6.48 -32.80
N SER A 2 -6.69 -6.54 -32.05
CA SER A 2 -6.74 -6.87 -30.62
C SER A 2 -7.24 -5.66 -29.83
N SER A 3 -8.50 -5.72 -29.38
CA SER A 3 -9.12 -4.70 -28.54
C SER A 3 -8.38 -4.60 -27.21
N LYS A 4 -7.37 -3.73 -27.16
CA LYS A 4 -6.63 -3.37 -25.95
C LYS A 4 -7.66 -2.80 -24.97
N LEU A 5 -7.94 -3.54 -23.89
CA LEU A 5 -8.86 -3.11 -22.83
C LEU A 5 -8.41 -1.71 -22.36
N LYS A 6 -9.16 -0.68 -22.75
CA LYS A 6 -8.97 0.68 -22.25
C LYS A 6 -9.46 0.68 -20.80
N VAL A 7 -8.54 0.45 -19.87
CA VAL A 7 -8.77 0.71 -18.45
C VAL A 7 -8.91 2.23 -18.34
N ASN A 8 -10.12 2.72 -18.05
CA ASN A 8 -10.34 4.15 -17.83
C ASN A 8 -9.70 4.59 -16.51
N ASP A 9 -9.50 5.90 -16.36
CA ASP A 9 -8.99 6.48 -15.12
C ASP A 9 -9.91 6.08 -13.94
N GLY A 10 -9.34 5.33 -12.98
CA GLY A 10 -10.04 4.79 -11.82
C GLY A 10 -10.42 3.31 -11.89
N ASP A 11 -10.54 2.72 -13.08
CA ASP A 11 -10.82 1.28 -13.25
C ASP A 11 -9.63 0.44 -12.77
N TRP A 12 -9.90 -0.76 -12.28
CA TRP A 12 -8.88 -1.60 -11.66
C TRP A 12 -8.91 -3.04 -12.15
N VAL A 13 -7.73 -3.60 -12.36
CA VAL A 13 -7.57 -5.01 -12.74
C VAL A 13 -7.56 -5.85 -11.47
N CYS A 14 -8.29 -6.97 -11.50
CA CYS A 14 -8.35 -7.91 -10.39
C CYS A 14 -6.93 -8.33 -9.97
N PRO A 15 -6.59 -8.25 -8.66
CA PRO A 15 -5.26 -8.63 -8.17
C PRO A 15 -4.99 -10.13 -8.31
N ASP A 16 -6.03 -10.94 -8.53
CA ASP A 16 -5.86 -12.34 -8.84
C ASP A 16 -5.37 -12.52 -10.28
N LYS A 17 -4.12 -12.99 -10.42
CA LYS A 17 -3.51 -13.30 -11.72
C LYS A 17 -4.27 -14.37 -12.50
N ARG A 18 -5.04 -15.23 -11.82
CA ARG A 18 -5.90 -16.23 -12.48
C ARG A 18 -7.20 -15.60 -13.01
N CYS A 19 -7.61 -14.45 -12.48
CA CYS A 19 -8.83 -13.76 -12.89
C CYS A 19 -8.56 -12.69 -13.96
N GLY A 20 -7.61 -11.77 -13.69
CA GLY A 20 -7.19 -10.71 -14.62
C GLY A 20 -8.31 -9.77 -15.09
N ASN A 21 -9.48 -9.80 -14.45
CA ASN A 21 -10.66 -9.07 -14.89
C ASN A 21 -10.57 -7.57 -14.57
N VAL A 22 -10.97 -6.70 -15.50
CA VAL A 22 -11.06 -5.26 -15.29
C VAL A 22 -12.41 -4.89 -14.67
N ASN A 23 -12.38 -4.16 -13.56
CA ASN A 23 -13.54 -3.74 -12.80
C ASN A 23 -13.67 -2.22 -12.82
N PHE A 24 -14.92 -1.75 -12.80
CA PHE A 24 -15.21 -0.32 -12.70
C PHE A 24 -14.65 0.30 -11.41
N ALA A 25 -14.19 1.55 -11.51
CA ALA A 25 -13.61 2.30 -10.39
C ALA A 25 -14.40 2.25 -9.08
N ARG A 26 -15.73 2.34 -9.19
CA ARG A 26 -16.68 2.32 -8.06
C ARG A 26 -16.78 0.98 -7.32
N ARG A 27 -16.25 -0.11 -7.90
CA ARG A 27 -16.34 -1.44 -7.29
C ARG A 27 -15.22 -1.63 -6.29
N THR A 28 -15.57 -2.10 -5.10
CA THR A 28 -14.63 -2.55 -4.08
C THR A 28 -14.27 -4.02 -4.22
N SER A 29 -15.08 -4.80 -4.95
CA SER A 29 -14.88 -6.23 -5.16
C SER A 29 -15.08 -6.62 -6.62
N CYS A 30 -14.37 -7.65 -7.06
CA CYS A 30 -14.29 -8.04 -8.45
C CYS A 30 -15.61 -8.63 -8.89
N ASN A 31 -16.15 -8.15 -10.02
CA ASN A 31 -17.43 -8.64 -10.55
C ASN A 31 -17.37 -10.10 -11.06
N ARG A 32 -16.16 -10.66 -11.24
CA ARG A 32 -15.97 -12.00 -11.81
C ARG A 32 -15.72 -13.05 -10.73
N CYS A 33 -14.80 -12.78 -9.81
CA CYS A 33 -14.39 -13.75 -8.79
C CYS A 33 -14.71 -13.31 -7.36
N GLY A 34 -15.39 -12.17 -7.17
CA GLY A 34 -15.74 -11.63 -5.85
C GLY A 34 -14.58 -11.10 -5.03
N LYS A 35 -13.33 -11.30 -5.47
CA LYS A 35 -12.14 -10.90 -4.74
C LYS A 35 -12.04 -9.39 -4.66
N ASP A 36 -11.70 -8.87 -3.50
CA ASP A 36 -11.62 -7.42 -3.29
C ASP A 36 -10.60 -6.77 -4.22
N LYS A 37 -10.78 -5.46 -4.43
CA LYS A 37 -9.89 -4.60 -5.23
C LYS A 37 -8.43 -4.83 -4.90
N GLY A 38 -8.15 -5.29 -3.67
CA GLY A 38 -6.82 -5.38 -3.14
C GLY A 38 -6.38 -3.94 -3.07
N SER A 39 -6.69 -3.29 -1.96
CA SER A 39 -6.23 -1.94 -1.72
C SER A 39 -4.77 -1.86 -2.16
N ILE A 40 -4.46 -0.98 -3.13
CA ILE A 40 -3.08 -0.54 -3.31
C ILE A 40 -2.62 0.15 -2.00
N ASP A 41 -3.59 0.58 -1.17
CA ASP A 41 -3.53 0.79 0.29
C ASP A 41 -3.25 -0.45 1.17
N SER A 42 -2.94 -1.62 0.60
CA SER A 42 -2.60 -2.84 1.34
C SER A 42 -1.18 -3.34 1.07
N ILE A 43 -0.39 -2.59 0.29
CA ILE A 43 1.08 -2.67 0.46
C ILE A 43 1.47 -2.15 1.86
N THR A 44 0.62 -1.34 2.49
CA THR A 44 0.78 -0.79 3.85
C THR A 44 0.08 -1.59 4.94
N LYS A 45 -0.32 -2.86 4.69
CA LYS A 45 -1.05 -3.63 5.70
C LYS A 45 -0.59 -5.08 5.88
N SER A 46 0.67 -5.39 5.59
CA SER A 46 1.17 -6.76 5.79
C SER A 46 2.64 -6.87 6.17
N THR A 47 3.16 -5.93 6.97
CA THR A 47 4.23 -6.22 7.95
C THR A 47 4.41 -4.98 8.81
N GLY A 48 3.72 -4.95 9.96
CA GLY A 48 4.13 -4.08 11.04
C GLY A 48 5.42 -4.65 11.61
N ALA A 49 6.55 -4.11 11.19
CA ALA A 49 7.85 -4.13 11.84
C ALA A 49 8.85 -3.54 10.84
N GLU A 50 9.34 -2.35 11.15
CA GLU A 50 10.45 -1.67 10.49
C GLU A 50 10.17 -1.23 9.02
N ILE A 51 10.25 0.08 8.75
CA ILE A 51 10.66 0.56 7.42
C ILE A 51 12.14 0.21 7.30
N GLY A 52 12.46 -1.08 7.33
CA GLY A 52 13.82 -1.55 7.21
C GLY A 52 14.36 -1.17 5.84
N LYS A 53 15.66 -1.38 5.66
CA LYS A 53 16.43 -1.16 4.41
C LYS A 53 15.70 -1.60 3.13
N HIS A 54 14.81 -2.58 3.21
CA HIS A 54 13.95 -3.06 2.12
C HIS A 54 12.92 -2.02 1.63
N ALA A 55 12.26 -1.30 2.53
CA ALA A 55 11.30 -0.26 2.18
C ALA A 55 12.00 1.01 1.65
N ALA A 56 13.15 1.39 2.24
CA ALA A 56 14.00 2.49 1.77
C ALA A 56 14.57 2.25 0.35
N LYS A 57 15.02 1.03 0.05
CA LYS A 57 15.46 0.67 -1.32
C LYS A 57 14.30 0.69 -2.32
N LYS A 58 13.12 0.20 -1.92
CA LYS A 58 11.93 0.17 -2.79
C LYS A 58 11.33 1.55 -3.02
N SER A 59 11.50 2.47 -2.07
CA SER A 59 11.01 3.84 -2.17
C SER A 59 11.87 4.72 -3.10
N LYS A 60 12.96 4.20 -3.68
CA LYS A 60 13.89 4.97 -4.54
C LYS A 60 14.38 6.27 -3.85
N GLY A 61 14.58 6.22 -2.53
CA GLY A 61 15.06 7.37 -1.75
C GLY A 61 13.96 8.28 -1.18
N LEU A 62 12.69 7.88 -1.23
CA LEU A 62 11.61 8.63 -0.59
C LEU A 62 11.64 8.49 0.95
N PHE A 63 12.28 7.45 1.48
CA PHE A 63 12.40 7.17 2.92
C PHE A 63 13.79 6.64 3.23
N SER A 64 14.33 7.03 4.39
CA SER A 64 15.59 6.49 4.90
C SER A 64 15.37 5.14 5.58
N ALA A 65 16.45 4.34 5.75
CA ALA A 65 16.38 3.07 6.46
C ALA A 65 16.18 3.24 7.98
N GLU A 66 16.41 4.46 8.48
CA GLU A 66 16.29 4.85 9.88
C GLU A 66 14.92 5.47 10.19
N ASP A 67 14.11 5.80 9.19
CA ASP A 67 12.75 6.30 9.40
C ASP A 67 11.86 5.15 9.91
N TRP A 68 10.91 5.47 10.78
CA TRP A 68 10.12 4.45 11.48
C TRP A 68 8.63 4.64 11.25
N MET A 69 7.90 3.52 11.16
CA MET A 69 6.44 3.52 11.02
C MET A 69 5.79 3.38 12.39
N CYS A 70 4.85 4.26 12.71
CA CYS A 70 4.08 4.18 13.93
C CYS A 70 3.24 2.90 13.96
N SER A 71 3.41 2.07 14.99
CA SER A 71 2.65 0.84 15.18
C SER A 71 1.16 1.08 15.46
N LYS A 72 0.81 2.25 16.02
CA LYS A 72 -0.57 2.59 16.36
C LYS A 72 -1.38 3.09 15.16
N CYS A 73 -0.78 3.90 14.28
CA CYS A 73 -1.51 4.57 13.19
C CYS A 73 -0.91 4.39 11.79
N GLY A 74 0.22 3.71 11.65
CA GLY A 74 0.88 3.47 10.36
C GLY A 74 1.60 4.68 9.76
N ASN A 75 1.59 5.83 10.43
CA ASN A 75 2.28 7.02 9.94
C ASN A 75 3.81 6.85 9.98
N VAL A 76 4.50 7.31 8.93
CA VAL A 76 5.96 7.31 8.86
C VAL A 76 6.54 8.56 9.53
N ASN A 77 7.48 8.36 10.44
CA ASN A 77 8.16 9.40 11.20
C ASN A 77 9.65 9.40 10.91
N TRP A 78 10.26 10.59 10.97
CA TRP A 78 11.71 10.72 10.85
C TRP A 78 12.44 10.01 11.98
N ALA A 79 13.54 9.34 11.66
CA ALA A 79 14.42 8.62 12.59
C ALA A 79 14.70 9.36 13.92
N ARG A 80 14.87 10.69 13.83
CA ARG A 80 15.19 11.56 14.98
C ARG A 80 14.05 11.76 15.98
N ARG A 81 12.83 11.32 15.68
CA ARG A 81 11.65 11.54 16.55
C ARG A 81 11.50 10.38 17.52
N GLY A 82 11.31 10.71 18.81
CA GLY A 82 10.91 9.74 19.83
C GLY A 82 9.42 9.41 19.81
N ASP A 83 8.59 10.31 19.28
CA ASP A 83 7.13 10.17 19.25
C ASP A 83 6.55 10.43 17.86
N CYS A 84 5.42 9.79 17.58
CA CYS A 84 4.72 9.92 16.31
C CYS A 84 4.16 11.33 16.16
N ASN A 85 4.49 12.03 15.07
CA ASN A 85 4.00 13.39 14.80
C ASN A 85 2.48 13.46 14.54
N MET A 86 1.84 12.33 14.19
CA MET A 86 0.40 12.28 13.93
C MET A 86 -0.42 11.91 15.15
N CYS A 87 0.07 11.00 16.01
CA CYS A 87 -0.73 10.45 17.11
C CYS A 87 -0.05 10.52 18.49
N GLY A 88 1.16 11.07 18.57
CA GLY A 88 1.92 11.26 19.82
C GLY A 88 2.38 9.97 20.49
N HIS A 89 2.25 8.82 19.83
CA HIS A 89 2.67 7.54 20.42
C HIS A 89 4.18 7.37 20.32
N PRO A 90 4.87 6.92 21.38
CA PRO A 90 6.31 6.71 21.33
C PRO A 90 6.69 5.63 20.31
N ILE A 91 7.91 5.74 19.79
CA ILE A 91 8.56 4.68 19.02
C ILE A 91 8.70 3.44 19.92
N ILE A 92 8.29 2.28 19.41
CA ILE A 92 8.46 1.00 20.07
C ILE A 92 9.50 0.23 19.24
N PHE A 93 10.61 -0.15 19.89
CA PHE A 93 11.63 -1.02 19.30
C PHE A 93 11.18 -2.48 19.33
#